data_AF-A0A2T5JK34-F1
#
_entry.id   AF-A0A2T5JK34-F1
#
_cell.length_a   1.000
_cell.length_b   1.000
_cell.length_c   1.000
_cell.angle_alpha   90.00
_cell.angle_beta   90.00
_cell.angle_gamma   90.00
#
_symmetry.space_group_name_H-M   'P 1'
#
loop_
_entity.id
_entity.type
_entity.pdbx_description
1 polymer ?
#
loop_
_entity_poly.entity_id
_entity_poly.type
_entity_poly.pdbx_seq_one_letter_code
_entity_poly.pdbx_strand_id
1 'polypeptide(L)'
;MVERSAVRILVLDDESFMLKLLSRILSNLGFTSVTLCDSGRAALERIGDTDSHPNLILLDLNMPEMDGIEFVRHLVERHYTGSLILVSGEDERILQTAEKLVQAHKIQILGHLHKPVKPDTLAALLEKWTPPSTDGPGITKKVYGADELRAAIDNGELVNYYQPKVAVASGEVVGVETLVRWRHAVDGIVFPDQFIGVAEASGLIDELTQVVFTGAVTQAKAWQQAGLALRVAVNVSMDNLASLSFLNFVAELTAKVGVAPQDMVLEVTESRLMLDTRAPLEILTRLRLKRFRLSIDDFGTGHSSLAQLRDIPFDELKIDQGFVHRAWADETLRAMYDASLSLARQLGMEVVAEGVEDRNDWDLLCRTGCDLAQGTFMSRPMLATDLPAWIESWRERVRNELSVPAVQE
;
A
#
# COMPACT_ATOMS: atom_id res chain seq x y z
N MET A 1 -7.36 6.42 30.56
CA MET A 1 -7.59 5.02 30.98
C MET A 1 -9.09 4.79 30.87
N VAL A 2 -9.53 3.89 29.98
CA VAL A 2 -10.96 3.64 29.79
C VAL A 2 -11.49 2.85 30.97
N GLU A 3 -12.65 3.22 31.51
CA GLU A 3 -13.35 2.40 32.49
C GLU A 3 -13.82 1.10 31.84
N ARG A 4 -13.27 -0.03 32.26
CA ARG A 4 -13.61 -1.37 31.71
C ARG A 4 -15.10 -1.73 31.86
N SER A 5 -15.81 -1.06 32.77
CA SER A 5 -17.26 -1.14 32.97
C SER A 5 -18.08 -0.47 31.87
N ALA A 6 -17.50 0.47 31.10
CA ALA A 6 -18.17 1.20 30.02
C ALA A 6 -18.05 0.51 28.64
N VAL A 7 -17.24 -0.54 28.53
CA VAL A 7 -17.01 -1.27 27.27
C VAL A 7 -18.10 -2.32 27.09
N ARG A 8 -18.95 -2.14 26.08
CA ARG A 8 -19.98 -3.11 25.71
C ARG A 8 -19.40 -4.16 24.78
N ILE A 9 -19.26 -5.39 25.27
CA ILE A 9 -18.70 -6.51 24.52
C ILE A 9 -19.83 -7.44 24.11
N LEU A 10 -19.90 -7.80 22.83
CA LEU A 10 -20.78 -8.87 22.35
C LEU A 10 -19.92 -10.10 22.02
N VAL A 11 -20.27 -11.25 22.58
CA VAL A 11 -19.64 -12.53 22.28
C VAL A 11 -20.62 -13.35 21.44
N LEU A 12 -20.17 -13.76 20.26
CA LEU A 12 -20.93 -14.53 19.30
C LEU A 12 -20.18 -15.83 19.00
N ASP A 13 -20.75 -16.93 19.45
CA ASP A 13 -20.23 -18.30 19.29
C ASP A 13 -21.42 -19.26 19.45
N ASP A 14 -21.59 -20.21 18.54
CA ASP A 14 -22.70 -21.17 18.59
C ASP A 14 -22.54 -22.22 19.71
N GLU A 15 -21.31 -22.38 20.23
CA GLU A 15 -21.03 -23.26 21.34
C GLU A 15 -21.37 -22.59 22.68
N SER A 16 -22.45 -23.06 23.31
CA SER A 16 -22.86 -22.62 24.65
C SER A 16 -21.77 -22.70 25.73
N PHE A 17 -20.80 -23.61 25.57
CA PHE A 17 -19.66 -23.72 26.47
C PHE A 17 -18.68 -22.55 26.30
N MET A 18 -18.34 -22.21 25.05
CA MET A 18 -17.45 -21.10 24.72
C MET A 18 -18.01 -19.76 25.18
N LEU A 19 -19.31 -19.52 24.97
CA LEU A 19 -19.98 -18.31 25.47
C LEU A 19 -19.81 -18.13 26.99
N LYS A 20 -19.99 -19.21 27.76
CA LYS A 20 -19.81 -19.20 29.23
C LYS A 20 -18.35 -19.01 29.64
N LEU A 21 -17.43 -19.64 28.92
CA LEU A 21 -15.99 -19.53 29.16
C LEU A 21 -15.52 -18.09 28.93
N LEU A 22 -15.82 -17.51 27.76
CA LEU A 22 -15.45 -16.15 27.41
C LEU A 22 -16.09 -15.13 28.34
N SER A 23 -17.38 -15.31 28.68
CA SER A 23 -18.07 -14.48 29.68
C SER A 23 -17.35 -14.48 31.03
N ARG A 24 -16.91 -15.65 31.50
CA ARG A 24 -16.18 -15.78 32.77
C ARG A 24 -14.78 -15.15 32.71
N ILE A 25 -14.04 -15.32 31.61
CA ILE A 25 -12.73 -14.69 31.43
C ILE A 25 -12.88 -13.16 31.42
N LEU A 26 -13.82 -12.63 30.63
CA LEU A 26 -14.10 -11.19 30.56
C LEU A 26 -14.52 -10.60 31.92
N SER A 27 -15.36 -11.33 32.68
CA SER A 27 -15.75 -10.93 34.03
C SER A 27 -14.55 -10.86 34.99
N ASN A 28 -13.65 -11.83 34.94
CA ASN A 28 -12.42 -11.84 35.74
C ASN A 28 -11.46 -10.70 35.37
N LEU A 29 -11.49 -10.25 34.11
CA LEU A 29 -10.71 -9.11 33.62
C LEU A 29 -11.35 -7.74 33.95
N GLY A 30 -12.55 -7.74 34.55
CA GLY A 30 -13.25 -6.54 35.02
C GLY A 30 -14.23 -5.93 34.02
N PHE A 31 -14.61 -6.65 32.96
CA PHE A 31 -15.65 -6.23 32.02
C PHE A 31 -17.02 -6.68 32.52
N THR A 32 -17.90 -5.71 32.79
CA THR A 32 -19.24 -5.96 33.37
C THR A 32 -20.37 -5.91 32.34
N SER A 33 -20.14 -5.36 31.15
CA SER A 33 -21.14 -5.21 30.10
C SER A 33 -20.90 -6.19 28.95
N VAL A 34 -21.19 -7.48 29.18
CA VAL A 34 -21.01 -8.55 28.20
C VAL A 34 -22.36 -9.12 27.77
N THR A 35 -22.63 -9.11 26.46
CA THR A 35 -23.81 -9.71 25.83
C THR A 35 -23.42 -10.99 25.11
N LEU A 36 -24.21 -12.05 25.28
CA LEU A 36 -23.96 -13.36 24.65
C LEU A 36 -25.01 -13.63 23.56
N CYS A 37 -24.55 -14.08 22.40
CA CYS A 37 -25.36 -14.50 21.27
C CYS A 37 -24.88 -15.86 20.77
N ASP A 38 -25.80 -16.78 20.52
CA ASP A 38 -25.55 -18.13 19.99
C ASP A 38 -25.80 -18.23 18.47
N SER A 39 -26.28 -17.15 17.85
CA SER A 39 -26.57 -17.10 16.42
C SER A 39 -26.30 -15.72 15.83
N GLY A 40 -25.79 -15.70 14.60
CA GLY A 40 -25.49 -14.45 13.88
C GLY A 40 -26.72 -13.57 13.68
N ARG A 41 -27.90 -14.16 13.45
CA ARG A 41 -29.16 -13.41 13.31
C ARG A 41 -29.55 -12.66 14.58
N ALA A 42 -29.51 -13.34 15.74
CA ALA A 42 -29.80 -12.70 17.02
C ALA A 42 -28.80 -11.59 17.37
N ALA A 43 -27.54 -11.74 16.95
CA ALA A 43 -26.54 -10.70 17.09
C ALA A 43 -26.82 -9.49 16.17
N LEU A 44 -27.22 -9.70 14.90
CA LEU A 44 -27.56 -8.62 13.97
C LEU A 44 -28.79 -7.82 14.41
N GLU A 45 -29.80 -8.47 14.99
CA GLU A 45 -30.99 -7.79 15.54
C GLU A 45 -30.59 -6.83 16.67
N ARG A 46 -29.72 -7.27 17.58
CA ARG A 46 -29.24 -6.45 18.71
C ARG A 46 -28.35 -5.28 18.26
N ILE A 47 -27.58 -5.46 17.19
CA ILE A 47 -26.74 -4.39 16.64
C ILE A 47 -27.59 -3.29 15.97
N GLY A 48 -28.81 -3.63 15.52
CA GLY A 48 -29.75 -2.67 14.93
C GLY A 48 -30.38 -1.68 15.93
N ASP A 49 -30.33 -1.95 17.23
CA ASP A 49 -30.87 -1.07 18.26
C ASP A 49 -29.83 -0.02 18.71
N THR A 50 -30.10 1.26 18.40
CA THR A 50 -29.19 2.40 18.60
C THR A 50 -28.67 2.57 20.04
N ASP A 51 -29.46 2.17 21.04
CA ASP A 51 -29.10 2.30 22.45
C ASP A 51 -28.19 1.17 22.98
N SER A 52 -27.99 0.09 22.20
CA SER A 52 -27.29 -1.13 22.66
C SER A 52 -26.07 -1.54 21.83
N HIS A 53 -25.57 -0.62 20.99
CA HIS A 53 -24.47 -0.91 20.06
C HIS A 53 -23.18 -1.37 20.77
N PRO A 54 -22.64 -2.56 20.47
CA PRO A 54 -21.43 -3.08 21.10
C PRO A 54 -20.19 -2.34 20.60
N ASN A 55 -19.23 -2.07 21.49
CA ASN A 55 -17.95 -1.44 21.17
C ASN A 55 -16.93 -2.45 20.64
N LEU A 56 -17.08 -3.71 21.04
CA LEU A 56 -16.20 -4.81 20.68
C LEU A 56 -17.04 -6.08 20.47
N ILE A 57 -16.76 -6.81 19.39
CA ILE A 57 -17.35 -8.11 19.11
C ILE A 57 -16.26 -9.19 19.14
N LEU A 58 -16.45 -10.24 19.94
CA LEU A 58 -15.71 -11.50 19.83
C LEU A 58 -16.55 -12.41 18.94
N LEU A 59 -16.02 -12.77 17.78
CA LEU A 59 -16.75 -13.44 16.70
C LEU A 59 -16.13 -14.80 16.40
N ASP A 60 -16.89 -15.87 16.56
CA ASP A 60 -16.52 -17.16 15.98
C ASP A 60 -16.64 -17.13 14.45
N LEU A 61 -15.68 -17.72 13.77
CA LEU A 61 -15.72 -17.84 12.31
C LEU A 61 -16.64 -18.97 11.84
N ASN A 62 -16.73 -20.06 12.59
CA ASN A 62 -17.43 -21.25 12.14
C ASN A 62 -18.72 -21.45 12.93
N MET A 63 -19.81 -20.84 12.43
CA MET A 63 -21.12 -20.93 13.06
C MET A 63 -22.15 -21.52 12.09
N PRO A 64 -23.14 -22.29 12.58
CA PRO A 64 -24.26 -22.77 11.80
C PRO A 64 -25.10 -21.63 11.23
N GLU A 65 -25.70 -21.86 10.06
CA GLU A 65 -26.57 -20.93 9.30
C GLU A 65 -25.91 -19.68 8.71
N MET A 66 -24.99 -19.03 9.44
CA MET A 66 -24.27 -17.84 9.02
C MET A 66 -22.87 -17.90 9.60
N ASP A 67 -21.86 -18.03 8.74
CA ASP A 67 -20.47 -18.02 9.18
C ASP A 67 -20.02 -16.61 9.59
N GLY A 68 -18.87 -16.51 10.28
CA GLY A 68 -18.36 -15.24 10.76
C GLY A 68 -18.00 -14.27 9.63
N ILE A 69 -17.67 -14.77 8.43
CA ILE A 69 -17.34 -13.94 7.27
C ILE A 69 -18.60 -13.27 6.71
N GLU A 70 -19.69 -14.03 6.59
CA GLU A 70 -21.00 -13.54 6.22
C GLU A 70 -21.54 -12.54 7.27
N PHE A 71 -21.34 -12.82 8.56
CA PHE A 71 -21.68 -11.89 9.63
C PHE A 71 -20.93 -10.56 9.48
N VAL A 72 -19.63 -10.59 9.20
CA VAL A 72 -18.82 -9.39 8.95
C VAL A 72 -19.38 -8.58 7.77
N ARG A 73 -19.72 -9.23 6.65
CA ARG A 73 -20.36 -8.53 5.51
C ARG A 73 -21.61 -7.77 5.95
N HIS A 74 -22.44 -8.37 6.80
CA HIS A 74 -23.63 -7.72 7.35
C HIS A 74 -23.35 -6.58 8.35
N LEU A 75 -22.22 -6.61 9.04
CA LEU A 75 -21.74 -5.49 9.86
C LEU A 75 -21.36 -4.29 8.98
N VAL A 76 -20.71 -4.56 7.85
CA VAL A 76 -20.28 -3.53 6.88
C VAL A 76 -21.49 -2.81 6.28
N GLU A 77 -22.51 -3.57 5.85
CA GLU A 77 -23.77 -3.01 5.34
C GLU A 77 -24.47 -2.11 6.37
N ARG A 78 -24.31 -2.43 7.66
CA ARG A 78 -24.88 -1.67 8.79
C ARG A 78 -23.96 -0.58 9.33
N HIS A 79 -22.82 -0.32 8.67
CA HIS A 79 -21.85 0.70 9.07
C HIS A 79 -21.34 0.54 10.51
N TYR A 80 -21.08 -0.70 10.93
CA TYR A 80 -20.54 -0.99 12.25
C TYR A 80 -19.17 -0.32 12.44
N THR A 81 -19.00 0.44 13.52
CA THR A 81 -17.78 1.23 13.82
C THR A 81 -16.96 0.71 15.00
N GLY A 82 -17.39 -0.40 15.61
CA GLY A 82 -16.66 -1.00 16.72
C GLY A 82 -15.50 -1.88 16.25
N SER A 83 -14.85 -2.54 17.21
CA SER A 83 -13.72 -3.43 16.93
C SER A 83 -14.13 -4.90 16.91
N LEU A 84 -13.34 -5.74 16.25
CA LEU A 84 -13.52 -7.19 16.16
C LEU A 84 -12.31 -7.93 16.75
N ILE A 85 -12.60 -9.07 17.40
CA ILE A 85 -11.63 -10.13 17.66
C ILE A 85 -12.20 -11.40 17.03
N LEU A 86 -11.45 -12.02 16.13
CA LEU A 86 -11.84 -13.29 15.53
C LEU A 86 -11.46 -14.44 16.47
N VAL A 87 -12.35 -15.40 16.67
CA VAL A 87 -12.11 -16.62 17.43
C VAL A 87 -12.30 -17.79 16.46
N SER A 88 -11.35 -18.71 16.38
CA SER A 88 -11.51 -19.88 15.49
C SER A 88 -10.67 -21.07 15.96
N GLY A 89 -11.12 -22.28 15.63
CA GLY A 89 -10.33 -23.51 15.74
C GLY A 89 -9.64 -23.90 14.42
N GLU A 90 -9.77 -23.09 13.38
CA GLU A 90 -9.19 -23.33 12.05
C GLU A 90 -7.69 -23.00 12.00
N ASP A 91 -7.00 -23.53 10.99
CA ASP A 91 -5.58 -23.26 10.75
C ASP A 91 -5.29 -21.76 10.60
N GLU A 92 -4.09 -21.34 11.02
CA GLU A 92 -3.62 -19.94 11.04
C GLU A 92 -3.78 -19.24 9.67
N ARG A 93 -3.68 -19.98 8.57
CA ARG A 93 -3.87 -19.47 7.21
C ARG A 93 -5.30 -18.97 6.96
N ILE A 94 -6.31 -19.66 7.47
CA ILE A 94 -7.73 -19.28 7.30
C ILE A 94 -8.00 -18.03 8.15
N LEU A 95 -7.46 -17.97 9.36
CA LEU A 95 -7.55 -16.82 10.25
C LEU A 95 -6.92 -15.56 9.62
N GLN A 96 -5.72 -15.68 9.03
CA GLN A 96 -5.08 -14.57 8.33
C GLN A 96 -5.88 -14.10 7.10
N THR A 97 -6.50 -15.01 6.36
CA THR A 97 -7.38 -14.64 5.24
C THR A 97 -8.64 -13.92 5.71
N ALA A 98 -9.28 -14.41 6.77
CA ALA A 98 -10.46 -13.76 7.36
C ALA A 98 -10.12 -12.37 7.90
N GLU A 99 -8.95 -12.22 8.55
CA GLU A 99 -8.46 -10.93 9.04
C GLU A 99 -8.26 -9.92 7.90
N LYS A 100 -7.60 -10.32 6.81
CA LYS A 100 -7.41 -9.48 5.62
C LYS A 100 -8.76 -9.07 4.98
N LEU A 101 -9.73 -9.98 4.93
CA LEU A 101 -11.04 -9.71 4.36
C LEU A 101 -11.81 -8.67 5.20
N VAL A 102 -11.79 -8.81 6.52
CA VAL A 102 -12.43 -7.84 7.43
C VAL A 102 -11.71 -6.48 7.39
N GLN A 103 -10.36 -6.46 7.31
CA GLN A 103 -9.58 -5.23 7.14
C GLN A 103 -9.90 -4.51 5.82
N ALA A 104 -10.08 -5.25 4.72
CA ALA A 104 -10.49 -4.70 3.43
C ALA A 104 -11.85 -3.96 3.51
N HIS A 105 -12.70 -4.36 4.46
CA HIS A 105 -13.97 -3.70 4.74
C HIS A 105 -13.91 -2.58 5.78
N LYS A 106 -12.71 -2.14 6.19
CA LYS A 106 -12.46 -1.00 7.09
C LYS A 106 -13.03 -1.16 8.52
N ILE A 107 -13.32 -2.38 8.96
CA ILE A 107 -13.65 -2.63 10.38
C ILE A 107 -12.35 -2.88 11.14
N GLN A 108 -12.19 -2.25 12.30
CA GLN A 108 -11.00 -2.40 13.12
C GLN A 108 -10.93 -3.81 13.71
N ILE A 109 -9.83 -4.52 13.47
CA ILE A 109 -9.55 -5.83 14.08
C ILE A 109 -8.42 -5.68 15.08
N LEU A 110 -8.62 -6.18 16.29
CA LEU A 110 -7.56 -6.19 17.31
C LEU A 110 -6.62 -7.39 17.17
N GLY A 111 -7.11 -8.45 16.54
CA GLY A 111 -6.39 -9.68 16.23
C GLY A 111 -7.33 -10.89 16.19
N HIS A 112 -6.73 -12.08 16.22
CA HIS A 112 -7.44 -13.35 16.28
C HIS A 112 -7.01 -14.21 17.48
N LEU A 113 -7.85 -15.17 17.87
CA LEU A 113 -7.65 -16.12 18.96
C LEU A 113 -7.91 -17.54 18.47
N HIS A 114 -6.98 -18.44 18.75
CA HIS A 114 -7.15 -19.86 18.46
C HIS A 114 -7.91 -20.57 19.60
N LYS A 115 -8.88 -21.44 19.28
CA LYS A 115 -9.57 -22.31 20.27
C LYS A 115 -8.61 -23.45 20.69
N PRO A 116 -8.41 -23.76 21.98
CA PRO A 116 -9.03 -23.16 23.15
C PRO A 116 -8.42 -21.81 23.53
N VAL A 117 -9.29 -20.83 23.80
CA VAL A 117 -8.88 -19.45 24.10
C VAL A 117 -8.17 -19.38 25.46
N LYS A 118 -6.93 -18.88 25.47
CA LYS A 118 -6.17 -18.64 26.70
C LYS A 118 -6.51 -17.25 27.28
N PRO A 119 -6.66 -17.13 28.62
CA PRO A 119 -6.95 -15.84 29.26
C PRO A 119 -5.90 -14.76 28.95
N ASP A 120 -4.61 -15.13 28.96
CA ASP A 120 -3.51 -14.17 28.77
C ASP A 120 -3.49 -13.59 27.35
N THR A 121 -3.78 -14.40 26.33
CA THR A 121 -3.81 -13.93 24.94
C THR A 121 -5.02 -13.03 24.69
N LEU A 122 -6.18 -13.37 25.26
CA LEU A 122 -7.36 -12.50 25.20
C LEU A 122 -7.10 -11.17 25.94
N ALA A 123 -6.47 -11.22 27.12
CA ALA A 123 -6.11 -10.02 27.86
C ALA A 123 -5.17 -9.10 27.07
N ALA A 124 -4.13 -9.66 26.43
CA ALA A 124 -3.19 -8.90 25.61
C ALA A 124 -3.86 -8.21 24.40
N LEU A 125 -4.88 -8.84 23.79
CA LEU A 125 -5.66 -8.19 22.72
C LEU A 125 -6.58 -7.10 23.26
N LEU A 126 -7.20 -7.32 24.42
CA LEU A 126 -8.07 -6.34 25.07
C LEU A 126 -7.30 -5.11 25.58
N GLU A 127 -6.04 -5.26 25.98
CA GLU A 127 -5.17 -4.13 26.33
C GLU A 127 -4.86 -3.20 25.14
N LYS A 128 -4.87 -3.75 23.93
CA LYS A 128 -4.73 -2.98 22.69
C LYS A 128 -5.99 -2.23 22.30
N TRP A 129 -7.14 -2.57 22.91
CA TRP A 129 -8.39 -1.90 22.59
C TRP A 129 -8.40 -0.48 23.14
N THR A 130 -8.48 0.47 22.22
CA THR A 130 -8.74 1.89 22.51
C THR A 130 -10.18 2.20 22.14
N PRO A 131 -10.86 3.09 22.88
CA PRO A 131 -12.19 3.51 22.47
C PRO A 131 -12.06 4.13 21.08
N PRO A 132 -13.03 3.90 20.17
CA PRO A 132 -13.04 4.60 18.90
C PRO A 132 -13.00 6.09 19.24
N SER A 133 -11.90 6.76 18.88
CA SER A 133 -11.73 8.18 19.14
C SER A 133 -12.96 8.89 18.59
N THR A 134 -13.58 9.76 19.38
CA THR A 134 -14.57 10.74 18.91
C THR A 134 -13.92 11.83 18.05
N ASP A 135 -12.88 11.47 17.28
CA ASP A 135 -12.39 12.25 16.16
C ASP A 135 -13.11 11.75 14.90
N GLY A 136 -14.36 12.20 14.80
CA GLY A 136 -15.14 12.25 13.57
C GLY A 136 -15.75 10.93 13.07
N PRO A 137 -16.78 10.99 12.22
CA PRO A 137 -17.09 9.87 11.33
C PRO A 137 -15.77 9.49 10.66
N GLY A 138 -15.44 8.20 10.65
CA GLY A 138 -14.19 7.73 10.02
C GLY A 138 -14.01 8.52 8.75
N ILE A 139 -12.92 9.30 8.65
CA ILE A 139 -12.74 10.25 7.56
C ILE A 139 -12.96 9.43 6.30
N THR A 140 -14.14 9.55 5.71
CA THR A 140 -14.33 9.29 4.31
C THR A 140 -13.34 10.27 3.75
N LYS A 141 -12.14 9.78 3.41
CA LYS A 141 -11.11 10.59 2.76
C LYS A 141 -11.88 11.36 1.71
N LYS A 142 -11.97 12.69 1.90
CA LYS A 142 -12.85 13.53 1.10
C LYS A 142 -12.53 13.18 -0.34
N VAL A 143 -13.53 12.63 -1.04
CA VAL A 143 -13.39 12.28 -2.45
C VAL A 143 -13.71 13.56 -3.20
N TYR A 144 -12.72 14.05 -3.93
CA TYR A 144 -12.82 15.30 -4.64
C TYR A 144 -13.64 15.12 -5.92
N GLY A 145 -14.39 16.15 -6.30
CA GLY A 145 -15.16 16.12 -7.55
C GLY A 145 -14.26 16.27 -8.79
N ALA A 146 -14.77 15.85 -9.95
CA ALA A 146 -14.07 16.02 -11.23
C ALA A 146 -13.80 17.50 -11.55
N ASP A 147 -14.74 18.39 -11.23
CA ASP A 147 -14.60 19.83 -11.47
C ASP A 147 -13.56 20.47 -10.55
N GLU A 148 -13.50 20.05 -9.28
CA GLU A 148 -12.46 20.48 -8.35
C GLU A 148 -11.08 20.03 -8.82
N LEU A 149 -10.95 18.78 -9.26
CA LEU A 149 -9.69 18.25 -9.78
C LEU A 149 -9.26 18.98 -11.06
N ARG A 150 -10.19 19.26 -11.98
CA ARG A 150 -9.89 20.02 -13.20
C ARG A 150 -9.40 21.42 -12.86
N ALA A 151 -10.08 22.12 -11.95
CA ALA A 151 -9.63 23.41 -11.47
C ALA A 151 -8.23 23.34 -10.84
N ALA A 152 -7.92 22.29 -10.08
CA ALA A 152 -6.61 22.09 -9.48
C ALA A 152 -5.50 21.86 -10.52
N ILE A 153 -5.79 21.12 -11.59
CA ILE A 153 -4.89 20.96 -12.74
C ILE A 153 -4.62 22.32 -13.38
N ASP A 154 -5.68 23.08 -13.68
CA ASP A 154 -5.59 24.39 -14.35
C ASP A 154 -4.88 25.45 -13.50
N ASN A 155 -5.08 25.41 -12.17
CA ASN A 155 -4.51 26.36 -11.22
C ASN A 155 -3.07 26.00 -10.78
N GLY A 156 -2.50 24.88 -11.25
CA GLY A 156 -1.16 24.45 -10.83
C GLY A 156 -1.08 24.06 -9.36
N GLU A 157 -2.14 23.47 -8.82
CA GLU A 157 -2.19 22.98 -7.43
C GLU A 157 -1.59 21.59 -7.28
N LEU A 158 -1.38 20.87 -8.38
CA LEU A 158 -0.66 19.61 -8.41
C LEU A 158 0.84 19.84 -8.33
N VAL A 159 1.48 19.22 -7.34
CA VAL A 159 2.92 19.35 -7.07
C VAL A 159 3.58 17.98 -7.01
N ASN A 160 4.79 17.89 -7.54
CA ASN A 160 5.57 16.67 -7.51
C ASN A 160 6.39 16.59 -6.23
N TYR A 161 6.23 15.47 -5.53
CA TYR A 161 7.15 15.00 -4.50
C TYR A 161 8.04 13.92 -5.13
N TYR A 162 9.21 13.72 -4.54
CA TYR A 162 10.21 12.80 -5.06
C TYR A 162 10.65 11.86 -3.95
N GLN A 163 10.55 10.57 -4.19
CA GLN A 163 11.05 9.54 -3.28
C GLN A 163 12.34 8.95 -3.84
N PRO A 164 13.45 8.98 -3.08
CA PRO A 164 14.73 8.44 -3.56
C PRO A 164 14.72 6.91 -3.73
N LYS A 165 15.32 6.46 -4.83
CA LYS A 165 15.73 5.07 -5.08
C LYS A 165 17.24 4.95 -4.90
N VAL A 166 17.67 4.04 -4.05
CA VAL A 166 19.09 3.84 -3.71
C VAL A 166 19.59 2.48 -4.15
N ALA A 167 20.82 2.41 -4.67
CA ALA A 167 21.48 1.14 -4.94
C ALA A 167 21.80 0.43 -3.64
N VAL A 168 21.34 -0.79 -3.48
CA VAL A 168 21.57 -1.57 -2.24
C VAL A 168 23.05 -1.91 -2.09
N ALA A 169 23.75 -2.14 -3.20
CA ALA A 169 25.15 -2.56 -3.22
C ALA A 169 26.15 -1.44 -2.92
N SER A 170 25.76 -0.16 -3.03
CA SER A 170 26.67 0.99 -2.79
C SER A 170 26.08 2.03 -1.83
N GLY A 171 24.77 2.02 -1.63
CA GLY A 171 24.02 3.09 -0.99
C GLY A 171 23.90 4.37 -1.85
N GLU A 172 24.38 4.37 -3.09
CA GLU A 172 24.27 5.56 -3.96
C GLU A 172 22.83 5.82 -4.39
N VAL A 173 22.47 7.10 -4.50
CA VAL A 173 21.14 7.52 -4.97
C VAL A 173 21.17 7.49 -6.49
N VAL A 174 20.39 6.59 -7.09
CA VAL A 174 20.44 6.34 -8.55
C VAL A 174 19.25 6.96 -9.28
N GLY A 175 18.17 7.21 -8.56
CA GLY A 175 16.98 7.79 -9.13
C GLY A 175 15.97 8.24 -8.09
N VAL A 176 14.82 8.67 -8.56
CA VAL A 176 13.68 9.05 -7.76
C VAL A 176 12.38 8.58 -8.41
N GLU A 177 11.38 8.25 -7.62
CA GLU A 177 10.00 8.16 -8.05
C GLU A 177 9.29 9.51 -7.89
N THR A 178 8.56 9.93 -8.92
CA THR A 178 7.72 11.12 -8.90
C THR A 178 6.33 10.78 -8.39
N LEU A 179 5.98 11.38 -7.26
CA LEU A 179 4.72 11.16 -6.57
C LEU A 179 3.92 12.46 -6.54
N VAL A 180 2.79 12.49 -7.26
CA VAL A 180 1.91 13.65 -7.28
C VAL A 180 1.26 13.87 -5.92
N ARG A 181 1.13 15.14 -5.52
CA ARG A 181 0.38 15.59 -4.36
C ARG A 181 -0.46 16.77 -4.79
N TRP A 182 -1.69 16.86 -4.31
CA TRP A 182 -2.53 18.03 -4.56
C TRP A 182 -2.46 18.95 -3.35
N ARG A 183 -1.89 20.14 -3.54
CA ARG A 183 -1.85 21.21 -2.54
C ARG A 183 -3.18 21.97 -2.57
N HIS A 184 -4.19 21.40 -1.94
CA HIS A 184 -5.52 21.96 -1.83
C HIS A 184 -5.52 23.16 -0.86
N ALA A 185 -6.19 24.26 -1.24
CA ALA A 185 -6.16 25.51 -0.49
C ALA A 185 -6.70 25.41 0.95
N VAL A 186 -7.66 24.51 1.19
CA VAL A 186 -8.31 24.33 2.49
C VAL A 186 -7.84 23.07 3.22
N ASP A 187 -7.63 21.98 2.48
CA ASP A 187 -7.40 20.65 3.06
C ASP A 187 -5.90 20.31 3.16
N GLY A 188 -5.03 21.20 2.69
CA GLY A 188 -3.59 20.98 2.68
C GLY A 188 -3.16 19.96 1.62
N ILE A 189 -2.26 19.06 1.98
CA ILE A 189 -1.72 18.05 1.05
C ILE A 189 -2.68 16.86 0.96
N VAL A 190 -3.24 16.67 -0.23
CA VAL A 190 -4.11 15.56 -0.60
C VAL A 190 -3.30 14.51 -1.35
N PHE A 191 -3.52 13.24 -1.01
CA PHE A 191 -2.78 12.10 -1.54
C PHE A 191 -3.48 11.46 -2.78
N PRO A 192 -2.71 10.82 -3.68
CA PRO A 192 -3.23 10.27 -4.94
C PRO A 192 -4.45 9.36 -4.80
N ASP A 193 -4.51 8.56 -3.73
CA ASP A 193 -5.61 7.62 -3.50
C ASP A 193 -6.99 8.30 -3.38
N GLN A 194 -7.01 9.62 -3.16
CA GLN A 194 -8.22 10.43 -3.04
C GLN A 194 -8.72 11.03 -4.37
N PHE A 195 -7.87 11.13 -5.40
CA PHE A 195 -8.22 11.83 -6.64
C PHE A 195 -7.84 11.10 -7.93
N ILE A 196 -6.92 10.13 -7.93
CA ILE A 196 -6.55 9.39 -9.14
C ILE A 196 -7.74 8.60 -9.69
N GLY A 197 -8.51 7.91 -8.84
CA GLY A 197 -9.71 7.19 -9.28
C GLY A 197 -10.77 8.12 -9.91
N VAL A 198 -10.86 9.36 -9.44
CA VAL A 198 -11.75 10.39 -10.01
C VAL A 198 -11.20 10.87 -11.36
N ALA A 199 -9.88 11.05 -11.46
CA ALA A 199 -9.21 11.44 -12.69
C ALA A 199 -9.49 10.45 -13.82
N GLU A 200 -9.35 9.16 -13.53
CA GLU A 200 -9.59 8.07 -14.50
C GLU A 200 -11.06 7.98 -14.88
N ALA A 201 -11.98 7.95 -13.90
CA ALA A 201 -13.42 7.88 -14.15
C ALA A 201 -13.97 9.07 -14.95
N SER A 202 -13.28 10.21 -14.89
CA SER A 202 -13.69 11.47 -15.55
C SER A 202 -12.87 11.81 -16.79
N GLY A 203 -11.95 10.94 -17.22
CA GLY A 203 -11.07 11.17 -18.37
C GLY A 203 -10.04 12.29 -18.20
N LEU A 204 -9.77 12.72 -16.97
CA LEU A 204 -8.80 13.76 -16.60
C LEU A 204 -7.37 13.24 -16.40
N ILE A 205 -7.18 11.92 -16.50
CA ILE A 205 -5.90 11.28 -16.21
C ILE A 205 -4.82 11.68 -17.22
N ASP A 206 -5.18 12.00 -18.46
CA ASP A 206 -4.23 12.47 -19.48
C ASP A 206 -3.67 13.85 -19.11
N GLU A 207 -4.52 14.81 -18.76
CA GLU A 207 -4.11 16.16 -18.36
C GLU A 207 -3.29 16.13 -17.06
N LEU A 208 -3.71 15.31 -16.10
CA LEU A 208 -2.97 15.11 -14.85
C LEU A 208 -1.57 14.55 -15.12
N THR A 209 -1.46 13.48 -15.89
CA THR A 209 -0.16 12.88 -16.23
C THR A 209 0.71 13.88 -17.01
N GLN A 210 0.15 14.70 -17.90
CA GLN A 210 0.91 15.74 -18.59
C GLN A 210 1.52 16.76 -17.63
N VAL A 211 0.77 17.24 -16.63
CA VAL A 211 1.28 18.17 -15.60
C VAL A 211 2.40 17.52 -14.79
N VAL A 212 2.18 16.31 -14.30
CA VAL A 212 3.16 15.57 -13.48
C VAL A 212 4.43 15.30 -14.28
N PHE A 213 4.30 14.78 -15.51
CA PHE A 213 5.43 14.45 -16.38
C PHE A 213 6.21 15.70 -16.82
N THR A 214 5.53 16.82 -17.11
CA THR A 214 6.19 18.10 -17.40
C THR A 214 7.04 18.55 -16.23
N GLY A 215 6.48 18.53 -15.01
CA GLY A 215 7.23 18.87 -13.80
C GLY A 215 8.44 17.96 -13.57
N ALA A 216 8.27 16.65 -13.80
CA ALA A 216 9.33 15.66 -13.64
C ALA A 216 10.48 15.88 -14.63
N VAL A 217 10.20 16.09 -15.92
CA VAL A 217 11.23 16.31 -16.95
C VAL A 217 11.96 17.63 -16.73
N THR A 218 11.24 18.71 -16.38
CA THR A 218 11.87 20.00 -16.04
C THR A 218 12.77 19.86 -14.82
N GLN A 219 12.33 19.13 -13.79
CA GLN A 219 13.13 18.91 -12.58
C GLN A 219 14.35 18.02 -12.84
N ALA A 220 14.21 16.97 -13.66
CA ALA A 220 15.32 16.13 -14.09
C ALA A 220 16.42 16.97 -14.76
N LYS A 221 16.02 17.92 -15.62
CA LYS A 221 16.97 18.84 -16.26
C LYS A 221 17.67 19.75 -15.27
N ALA A 222 16.94 20.29 -14.30
CA ALA A 222 17.50 21.14 -13.26
C ALA A 222 18.54 20.38 -12.41
N TRP A 223 18.26 19.13 -12.05
CA TRP A 223 19.22 18.27 -11.36
C TRP A 223 20.45 17.96 -12.21
N GLN A 224 20.27 17.63 -13.49
CA GLN A 224 21.40 17.41 -14.41
C GLN A 224 22.32 18.64 -14.48
N GLN A 225 21.75 19.85 -14.56
CA GLN A 225 22.51 21.09 -14.56
C GLN A 225 23.23 21.37 -13.23
N ALA A 226 22.67 20.88 -12.12
CA ALA A 226 23.28 20.92 -10.80
C ALA A 226 24.32 19.78 -10.56
N GLY A 227 24.59 18.94 -11.56
CA GLY A 227 25.52 17.81 -11.45
C GLY A 227 24.93 16.55 -10.80
N LEU A 228 23.61 16.49 -10.60
CA LEU A 228 22.89 15.33 -10.09
C LEU A 228 22.27 14.57 -11.27
N ALA A 229 22.92 13.49 -11.70
CA ALA A 229 22.39 12.59 -12.72
C ALA A 229 21.49 11.54 -12.05
N LEU A 230 20.17 11.76 -12.09
CA LEU A 230 19.17 10.90 -11.48
C LEU A 230 18.20 10.38 -12.54
N ARG A 231 17.87 9.09 -12.48
CA ARG A 231 16.73 8.53 -13.21
C ARG A 231 15.44 9.01 -12.54
N VAL A 232 14.49 9.53 -13.32
CA VAL A 232 13.22 10.04 -12.80
C VAL A 232 12.10 9.15 -13.28
N ALA A 233 11.46 8.47 -12.34
CA ALA A 233 10.33 7.61 -12.60
C ALA A 233 9.00 8.35 -12.47
N VAL A 234 8.06 8.09 -13.37
CA VAL A 234 6.72 8.70 -13.38
C VAL A 234 5.68 7.61 -13.63
N ASN A 235 4.68 7.56 -12.78
CA ASN A 235 3.54 6.67 -12.92
C ASN A 235 2.69 7.05 -14.14
N VAL A 236 2.30 6.07 -14.95
CA VAL A 236 1.43 6.22 -16.11
C VAL A 236 0.25 5.28 -16.02
N SER A 237 -0.94 5.77 -16.35
CA SER A 237 -2.15 4.95 -16.37
C SER A 237 -2.24 4.15 -17.68
N MET A 238 -3.03 3.09 -17.66
CA MET A 238 -3.33 2.32 -18.88
C MET A 238 -4.14 3.13 -19.90
N ASP A 239 -4.93 4.10 -19.44
CA ASP A 239 -5.67 5.01 -20.33
C ASP A 239 -4.69 5.89 -21.12
N ASN A 240 -3.61 6.37 -20.48
CA ASN A 240 -2.54 7.10 -21.17
C ASN A 240 -1.90 6.20 -22.26
N LEU A 241 -1.70 4.92 -21.96
CA LEU A 241 -1.12 3.92 -22.86
C LEU A 241 -2.08 3.41 -23.95
N ALA A 242 -3.32 3.89 -24.00
CA ALA A 242 -4.21 3.68 -25.13
C ALA A 242 -4.08 4.78 -26.20
N SER A 243 -3.37 5.87 -25.89
CA SER A 243 -3.32 7.06 -26.75
C SER A 243 -1.96 7.30 -27.41
N LEU A 244 -1.94 7.39 -28.73
CA LEU A 244 -0.74 7.80 -29.47
C LEU A 244 -0.33 9.26 -29.20
N SER A 245 -1.26 10.10 -28.75
CA SER A 245 -0.93 11.49 -28.41
C SER A 245 -0.02 11.55 -27.17
N PHE A 246 -0.23 10.65 -26.20
CA PHE A 246 0.61 10.55 -25.00
C PHE A 246 2.06 10.20 -25.36
N LEU A 247 2.27 9.19 -26.22
CA LEU A 247 3.59 8.80 -26.71
C LEU A 247 4.32 9.99 -27.36
N ASN A 248 3.64 10.72 -28.23
CA ASN A 248 4.22 11.88 -28.91
C ASN A 248 4.55 12.99 -27.92
N PHE A 249 3.63 13.30 -27.00
CA PHE A 249 3.85 14.28 -25.93
C PHE A 249 5.11 13.97 -25.11
N VAL A 250 5.25 12.74 -24.62
CA VAL A 250 6.40 12.30 -23.81
C VAL A 250 7.72 12.45 -24.58
N ALA A 251 7.74 12.02 -25.84
CA ALA A 251 8.92 12.08 -26.70
C ALA A 251 9.30 13.52 -27.09
N GLU A 252 8.32 14.36 -27.43
CA GLU A 252 8.54 15.76 -27.81
C GLU A 252 8.99 16.60 -26.61
N LEU A 253 8.37 16.40 -25.45
CA LEU A 253 8.70 17.16 -24.24
C LEU A 253 10.12 16.86 -23.75
N THR A 254 10.51 15.60 -23.66
CA THR A 254 11.88 15.21 -23.27
C THR A 254 12.93 15.77 -24.23
N ALA A 255 12.68 15.68 -25.54
CA ALA A 255 13.54 16.28 -26.55
C ALA A 255 13.63 17.82 -26.41
N LYS A 256 12.50 18.49 -26.18
CA LYS A 256 12.42 19.95 -26.02
C LYS A 256 13.19 20.44 -24.79
N VAL A 257 13.08 19.74 -23.66
CA VAL A 257 13.79 20.11 -22.42
C VAL A 257 15.27 19.66 -22.47
N GLY A 258 15.60 18.69 -23.32
CA GLY A 258 16.96 18.17 -23.46
C GLY A 258 17.33 17.20 -22.33
N VAL A 259 16.39 16.33 -21.97
CA VAL A 259 16.59 15.18 -21.08
C VAL A 259 16.64 13.92 -21.95
N ALA A 260 17.59 13.03 -21.71
CA ALA A 260 17.70 11.81 -22.51
C ALA A 260 16.54 10.86 -22.13
N PRO A 261 15.89 10.19 -23.10
CA PRO A 261 14.79 9.27 -22.79
C PRO A 261 15.16 8.17 -21.78
N GLN A 262 16.41 7.69 -21.78
CA GLN A 262 16.86 6.66 -20.83
C GLN A 262 16.94 7.11 -19.36
N ASP A 263 16.90 8.43 -19.11
CA ASP A 263 16.87 9.00 -17.77
C ASP A 263 15.43 9.08 -17.23
N MET A 264 14.43 8.83 -18.09
CA MET A 264 13.02 8.77 -17.71
C MET A 264 12.55 7.31 -17.64
N VAL A 265 11.96 6.95 -16.51
CA VAL A 265 11.33 5.64 -16.26
C VAL A 265 9.81 5.84 -16.23
N LEU A 266 9.06 5.04 -16.98
CA LEU A 266 7.61 5.06 -16.95
C LEU A 266 7.11 3.83 -16.20
N GLU A 267 6.41 4.05 -15.08
CA GLU A 267 5.92 2.98 -14.20
C GLU A 267 4.47 2.65 -14.53
N VAL A 268 4.17 1.36 -14.71
CA VAL A 268 2.84 0.87 -15.03
C VAL A 268 2.41 -0.12 -13.95
N THR A 269 1.27 0.11 -13.32
CA THR A 269 0.74 -0.79 -12.29
C THR A 269 0.32 -2.14 -12.87
N GLU A 270 0.64 -3.22 -12.16
CA GLU A 270 0.33 -4.59 -12.54
C GLU A 270 -1.15 -4.83 -12.88
N SER A 271 -2.05 -4.43 -11.98
CA SER A 271 -3.47 -4.81 -12.02
C SER A 271 -4.22 -4.30 -13.26
N ARG A 272 -3.73 -3.21 -13.89
CA ARG A 272 -4.39 -2.61 -15.06
C ARG A 272 -3.90 -3.13 -16.40
N LEU A 273 -2.77 -3.82 -16.46
CA LEU A 273 -2.24 -4.43 -17.68
C LEU A 273 -3.12 -5.57 -18.25
N MET A 274 -4.16 -5.98 -17.51
CA MET A 274 -5.07 -7.10 -17.86
C MET A 274 -6.13 -6.78 -18.92
N LEU A 275 -6.34 -5.52 -19.26
CA LEU A 275 -7.44 -5.08 -20.12
C LEU A 275 -6.89 -4.71 -21.51
N ASP A 276 -7.26 -5.48 -22.54
CA ASP A 276 -6.89 -5.34 -23.97
C ASP A 276 -5.44 -4.85 -24.27
N THR A 277 -4.52 -5.80 -24.40
CA THR A 277 -3.08 -5.52 -24.43
C THR A 277 -2.55 -4.94 -25.74
N ARG A 278 -3.34 -4.82 -26.82
CA ARG A 278 -2.79 -4.48 -28.16
C ARG A 278 -2.23 -3.06 -28.24
N ALA A 279 -3.05 -2.05 -27.90
CA ALA A 279 -2.63 -0.65 -27.97
C ALA A 279 -1.55 -0.32 -26.92
N PRO A 280 -1.66 -0.76 -25.65
CA PRO A 280 -0.60 -0.59 -24.67
C PRO A 280 0.72 -1.25 -25.08
N LEU A 281 0.69 -2.48 -25.63
CA LEU A 281 1.90 -3.15 -26.10
C LEU A 281 2.59 -2.38 -27.24
N GLU A 282 1.82 -1.83 -28.19
CA GLU A 282 2.34 -0.98 -29.26
C GLU A 282 3.06 0.26 -28.69
N ILE A 283 2.40 0.96 -27.75
CA ILE A 283 2.94 2.19 -27.15
C ILE A 283 4.17 1.91 -26.29
N LEU A 284 4.12 0.89 -25.42
CA LEU A 284 5.25 0.46 -24.59
C LEU A 284 6.45 0.04 -25.46
N THR A 285 6.21 -0.73 -26.52
CA THR A 285 7.27 -1.12 -27.47
C THR A 285 7.89 0.11 -28.15
N ARG A 286 7.08 1.09 -28.55
CA ARG A 286 7.58 2.35 -29.16
C ARG A 286 8.36 3.21 -28.17
N LEU A 287 7.93 3.28 -26.91
CA LEU A 287 8.67 3.95 -25.84
C LEU A 287 10.06 3.33 -25.67
N ARG A 288 10.15 2.01 -25.67
CA ARG A 288 11.44 1.29 -25.61
C ARG A 288 12.33 1.50 -26.83
N LEU A 289 11.76 1.50 -28.03
CA LEU A 289 12.51 1.86 -29.25
C LEU A 289 13.07 3.28 -29.20
N LYS A 290 12.38 4.19 -28.50
CA LYS A 290 12.84 5.56 -28.20
C LYS A 290 13.76 5.65 -26.98
N ARG A 291 14.15 4.52 -26.38
CA ARG A 291 15.06 4.38 -25.23
C ARG A 291 14.50 4.83 -23.88
N PHE A 292 13.19 5.06 -23.76
CA PHE A 292 12.58 5.18 -22.44
C PHE A 292 12.75 3.87 -21.66
N ARG A 293 12.90 3.98 -20.35
CA ARG A 293 12.85 2.81 -19.46
C ARG A 293 11.41 2.55 -19.05
N LEU A 294 11.06 1.27 -18.91
CA LEU A 294 9.76 0.85 -18.42
C LEU A 294 9.93 0.09 -17.11
N SER A 295 9.07 0.39 -16.15
CA SER A 295 8.99 -0.31 -14.86
C SER A 295 7.58 -0.89 -14.69
N ILE A 296 7.49 -2.09 -14.13
CA ILE A 296 6.22 -2.66 -13.68
C ILE A 296 6.10 -2.48 -12.17
N ASP A 297 4.98 -1.90 -11.74
CA ASP A 297 4.73 -1.53 -10.34
C ASP A 297 3.75 -2.48 -9.64
N ASP A 298 3.83 -2.54 -8.31
CA ASP A 298 3.01 -3.37 -7.41
C ASP A 298 3.05 -4.88 -7.74
N PHE A 299 4.20 -5.41 -8.20
CA PHE A 299 4.29 -6.80 -8.62
C PHE A 299 4.01 -7.76 -7.45
N GLY A 300 3.02 -8.64 -7.64
CA GLY A 300 2.58 -9.64 -6.67
C GLY A 300 1.25 -9.36 -5.99
N THR A 301 0.68 -8.17 -6.19
CA THR A 301 -0.59 -7.77 -5.59
C THR A 301 -1.81 -8.10 -6.46
N GLY A 302 -1.57 -8.40 -7.75
CA GLY A 302 -2.61 -8.60 -8.75
C GLY A 302 -2.58 -9.98 -9.43
N HIS A 303 -3.36 -10.09 -10.50
CA HIS A 303 -3.47 -11.30 -11.31
C HIS A 303 -2.53 -11.31 -12.53
N SER A 304 -1.34 -10.70 -12.47
CA SER A 304 -0.39 -10.77 -13.58
C SER A 304 -0.12 -12.18 -14.02
N SER A 305 -0.39 -12.44 -15.29
CA SER A 305 0.13 -13.62 -15.93
C SER A 305 1.60 -13.35 -16.24
N LEU A 306 2.48 -14.26 -15.82
CA LEU A 306 3.90 -14.28 -16.21
C LEU A 306 4.11 -14.09 -17.73
N ALA A 307 3.08 -14.39 -18.53
CA ALA A 307 3.05 -14.13 -19.96
C ALA A 307 3.21 -12.64 -20.31
N GLN A 308 2.66 -11.71 -19.53
CA GLN A 308 2.79 -10.27 -19.80
C GLN A 308 4.22 -9.77 -19.54
N LEU A 309 4.86 -10.23 -18.47
CA LEU A 309 6.27 -9.94 -18.20
C LEU A 309 7.19 -10.46 -19.32
N ARG A 310 6.81 -11.58 -19.96
CA ARG A 310 7.54 -12.12 -21.11
C ARG A 310 7.38 -11.27 -22.37
N ASP A 311 6.16 -10.77 -22.61
CA ASP A 311 5.81 -10.13 -23.87
C ASP A 311 6.09 -8.61 -23.86
N ILE A 312 6.11 -7.98 -22.69
CA ILE A 312 6.38 -6.54 -22.53
C ILE A 312 7.86 -6.33 -22.13
N PRO A 313 8.59 -5.46 -22.86
CA PRO A 313 10.01 -5.19 -22.63
C PRO A 313 10.31 -4.29 -21.41
N PHE A 314 9.89 -4.69 -20.22
CA PHE A 314 10.23 -3.98 -18.97
C PHE A 314 11.73 -4.02 -18.68
N ASP A 315 12.28 -2.92 -18.15
CA ASP A 315 13.67 -2.82 -17.66
C ASP A 315 13.76 -3.03 -16.14
N GLU A 316 12.68 -2.70 -15.43
CA GLU A 316 12.62 -2.62 -13.98
C GLU A 316 11.36 -3.33 -13.47
N LEU A 317 11.48 -4.04 -12.35
CA LEU A 317 10.37 -4.66 -11.62
C LEU A 317 10.39 -4.18 -10.17
N LYS A 318 9.27 -3.62 -9.72
CA LYS A 318 9.09 -3.17 -8.34
C LYS A 318 8.36 -4.26 -7.55
N ILE A 319 9.01 -4.77 -6.50
CA ILE A 319 8.41 -5.73 -5.57
C ILE A 319 7.66 -4.94 -4.50
N ASP A 320 6.36 -5.19 -4.39
CA ASP A 320 5.46 -4.49 -3.45
C ASP A 320 5.93 -4.63 -1.99
N GLN A 321 5.67 -3.57 -1.21
CA GLN A 321 5.98 -3.49 0.22
C GLN A 321 5.40 -4.66 1.02
N GLY A 322 4.25 -5.20 0.61
CA GLY A 322 3.58 -6.32 1.26
C GLY A 322 4.40 -7.60 1.20
N PHE A 323 5.38 -7.70 0.30
CA PHE A 323 6.32 -8.82 0.21
C PHE A 323 7.70 -8.50 0.76
N VAL A 324 8.08 -7.22 0.85
CA VAL A 324 9.41 -6.80 1.30
C VAL A 324 9.46 -6.62 2.81
N HIS A 325 8.58 -5.79 3.37
CA HIS A 325 8.62 -5.45 4.79
C HIS A 325 8.35 -6.70 5.64
N ARG A 326 9.23 -6.99 6.61
CA ARG A 326 9.17 -8.19 7.49
C ARG A 326 9.42 -9.53 6.81
N ALA A 327 9.82 -9.58 5.54
CA ALA A 327 10.24 -10.81 4.90
C ALA A 327 11.48 -11.46 5.56
N TRP A 328 12.19 -10.73 6.42
CA TRP A 328 13.28 -11.29 7.22
C TRP A 328 12.79 -12.17 8.38
N ALA A 329 11.52 -12.03 8.80
CA ALA A 329 10.92 -12.72 9.95
C ALA A 329 9.79 -13.68 9.57
N ASP A 330 9.17 -13.51 8.40
CA ASP A 330 8.05 -14.33 7.92
C ASP A 330 8.49 -15.20 6.74
N GLU A 331 8.41 -16.53 6.88
CA GLU A 331 8.84 -17.48 5.85
C GLU A 331 8.01 -17.40 4.56
N THR A 332 6.71 -17.05 4.66
CA THR A 332 5.83 -16.92 3.50
C THR A 332 6.17 -15.66 2.71
N LEU A 333 6.31 -14.52 3.39
CA LEU A 333 6.75 -13.28 2.76
C LEU A 333 8.15 -13.45 2.16
N ARG A 334 9.05 -14.15 2.86
CA ARG A 334 10.39 -14.45 2.34
C ARG A 334 10.35 -15.24 1.05
N ALA A 335 9.53 -16.28 0.99
CA ALA A 335 9.39 -17.09 -0.22
C ALA A 335 8.81 -16.28 -1.39
N MET A 336 7.83 -15.41 -1.13
CA MET A 336 7.25 -14.52 -2.16
C MET A 336 8.29 -13.52 -2.68
N TYR A 337 9.03 -12.87 -1.78
CA TYR A 337 10.12 -11.96 -2.12
C TYR A 337 11.23 -12.65 -2.94
N ASP A 338 11.74 -13.79 -2.46
CA ASP A 338 12.82 -14.53 -3.12
C ASP A 338 12.39 -15.02 -4.52
N ALA A 339 11.13 -15.44 -4.67
CA ALA A 339 10.57 -15.83 -5.96
C ALA A 339 10.49 -14.66 -6.96
N SER A 340 9.98 -13.50 -6.52
CA SER A 340 9.89 -12.29 -7.35
C SER A 340 11.28 -11.78 -7.76
N LEU A 341 12.23 -11.73 -6.83
CA LEU A 341 13.62 -11.37 -7.10
C LEU A 341 14.27 -12.32 -8.11
N SER A 342 14.08 -13.63 -7.93
CA SER A 342 14.63 -14.63 -8.86
C SER A 342 14.04 -14.52 -10.26
N LEU A 343 12.73 -14.29 -10.37
CA LEU A 343 12.05 -14.14 -11.65
C LEU A 343 12.58 -12.92 -12.42
N ALA A 344 12.62 -11.76 -11.77
CA ALA A 344 13.10 -10.53 -12.41
C ALA A 344 14.53 -10.67 -12.92
N ARG A 345 15.42 -11.29 -12.13
CA ARG A 345 16.80 -11.60 -12.55
C ARG A 345 16.87 -12.50 -13.77
N GLN A 346 16.05 -13.56 -13.81
CA GLN A 346 16.00 -14.47 -14.96
C GLN A 346 15.49 -13.78 -16.23
N LEU A 347 14.65 -12.75 -16.08
CA LEU A 347 14.17 -11.90 -17.17
C LEU A 347 15.12 -10.75 -17.51
N GLY A 348 16.22 -10.59 -16.77
CA GLY A 348 17.20 -9.52 -16.98
C GLY A 348 16.69 -8.13 -16.59
N MET A 349 15.75 -8.05 -15.66
CA MET A 349 15.19 -6.80 -15.13
C MET A 349 15.94 -6.38 -13.86
N GLU A 350 16.12 -5.06 -13.68
CA GLU A 350 16.58 -4.46 -12.42
C GLU A 350 15.44 -4.49 -11.38
N VAL A 351 15.76 -4.85 -10.14
CA VAL A 351 14.73 -5.00 -9.10
C VAL A 351 14.76 -3.84 -8.12
N VAL A 352 13.60 -3.23 -7.91
CA VAL A 352 13.37 -2.26 -6.83
C VAL A 352 12.54 -2.94 -5.75
N ALA A 353 13.09 -3.06 -4.55
CA ALA A 353 12.31 -3.47 -3.38
C ALA A 353 11.66 -2.24 -2.73
N GLU A 354 10.33 -2.22 -2.66
CA GLU A 354 9.57 -1.13 -2.06
C GLU A 354 9.26 -1.38 -0.59
N GLY A 355 8.90 -0.32 0.14
CA GLY A 355 8.47 -0.44 1.53
C GLY A 355 9.56 -0.88 2.51
N VAL A 356 10.82 -0.56 2.24
CA VAL A 356 11.89 -0.77 3.23
C VAL A 356 11.67 0.18 4.40
N GLU A 357 11.30 -0.36 5.57
CA GLU A 357 10.95 0.47 6.75
C GLU A 357 12.03 0.44 7.84
N ASP A 358 12.76 -0.67 7.95
CA ASP A 358 13.75 -0.86 9.01
C ASP A 358 15.10 -1.43 8.53
N ARG A 359 16.03 -1.56 9.48
CA ARG A 359 17.39 -2.06 9.21
C ARG A 359 17.41 -3.53 8.81
N ASN A 360 16.49 -4.35 9.31
CA ASN A 360 16.45 -5.77 8.99
C ASN A 360 15.95 -5.99 7.56
N ASP A 361 15.00 -5.16 7.10
CA ASP A 361 14.60 -5.12 5.69
C ASP A 361 15.82 -4.78 4.80
N TRP A 362 16.56 -3.72 5.14
CA TRP A 362 17.77 -3.33 4.42
C TRP A 362 18.83 -4.45 4.38
N ASP A 363 19.14 -5.06 5.52
CA ASP A 363 20.14 -6.13 5.62
C ASP A 363 19.69 -7.40 4.85
N LEU A 364 18.38 -7.67 4.78
CA LEU A 364 17.85 -8.72 3.90
C LEU A 364 18.16 -8.42 2.44
N LEU A 365 17.86 -7.20 1.96
CA LEU A 365 18.12 -6.80 0.57
C LEU A 365 19.61 -6.90 0.22
N CYS A 366 20.51 -6.47 1.12
CA CYS A 366 21.96 -6.60 0.92
C CYS A 366 22.39 -8.07 0.78
N ARG A 367 21.84 -8.96 1.61
CA ARG A 367 22.17 -10.40 1.59
C ARG A 367 21.62 -11.12 0.37
N THR A 368 20.43 -10.75 -0.09
CA THR A 368 19.80 -11.38 -1.26
C THR A 368 20.31 -10.79 -2.57
N GLY A 369 20.98 -9.64 -2.51
CA GLY A 369 21.60 -8.95 -3.64
C GLY A 369 20.60 -8.17 -4.49
N CYS A 370 19.53 -7.66 -3.89
CA CYS A 370 18.57 -6.80 -4.59
C CYS A 370 19.30 -5.57 -5.17
N ASP A 371 18.83 -5.05 -6.31
CA ASP A 371 19.55 -3.97 -7.01
C ASP A 371 19.30 -2.61 -6.34
N LEU A 372 18.02 -2.26 -6.20
CA LEU A 372 17.56 -0.96 -5.70
C LEU A 372 16.58 -1.11 -4.53
N ALA A 373 16.55 -0.11 -3.66
CA ALA A 373 15.63 -0.02 -2.54
C ALA A 373 14.89 1.32 -2.52
N GLN A 374 13.62 1.29 -2.13
CA GLN A 374 12.78 2.46 -1.85
C GLN A 374 11.95 2.23 -0.58
N GLY A 375 11.84 3.24 0.30
CA GLY A 375 11.12 3.08 1.56
C GLY A 375 11.43 4.13 2.61
N THR A 376 10.62 4.13 3.68
CA THR A 376 10.71 5.11 4.77
C THR A 376 11.99 5.00 5.58
N PHE A 377 12.66 3.85 5.55
CA PHE A 377 13.98 3.65 6.14
C PHE A 377 15.01 4.65 5.58
N MET A 378 14.96 4.92 4.27
CA MET A 378 15.83 5.88 3.61
C MET A 378 15.21 7.27 3.64
N SER A 379 13.98 7.39 3.11
CA SER A 379 13.24 8.64 3.13
C SER A 379 11.77 8.49 2.78
N ARG A 380 10.97 9.42 3.32
CA ARG A 380 9.64 9.71 2.80
C ARG A 380 9.75 10.56 1.52
N PRO A 381 8.70 10.61 0.68
CA PRO A 381 8.66 11.54 -0.44
C PRO A 381 8.86 12.99 0.02
N MET A 382 9.67 13.76 -0.69
CA MET A 382 10.03 15.14 -0.35
C MET A 382 9.93 16.09 -1.54
N LEU A 383 10.01 17.39 -1.30
CA LEU A 383 10.08 18.37 -2.40
C LEU A 383 11.45 18.32 -3.09
N ALA A 384 11.50 18.72 -4.36
CA ALA A 384 12.73 18.74 -5.13
C ALA A 384 13.86 19.58 -4.48
N THR A 385 13.48 20.62 -3.74
CA THR A 385 14.41 21.52 -3.03
C THR A 385 15.16 20.82 -1.90
N ASP A 386 14.56 19.79 -1.32
CA ASP A 386 15.08 19.13 -0.11
C ASP A 386 16.01 17.97 -0.48
N LEU A 387 15.88 17.44 -1.70
CA LEU A 387 16.59 16.27 -2.18
C LEU A 387 18.13 16.42 -2.11
N PRO A 388 18.77 17.51 -2.57
CA PRO A 388 20.23 17.62 -2.53
C PRO A 388 20.82 17.54 -1.12
N ALA A 389 20.18 18.19 -0.14
CA ALA A 389 20.61 18.16 1.25
C ALA A 389 20.40 16.78 1.88
N TRP A 390 19.29 16.12 1.52
CA TRP A 390 19.03 14.74 1.94
C TRP A 390 20.05 13.76 1.37
N ILE A 391 20.45 13.89 0.09
CA ILE A 391 21.46 13.00 -0.55
C ILE A 391 22.78 13.02 0.23
N GLU A 392 23.23 14.20 0.67
CA GLU A 392 24.48 14.30 1.43
C GLU A 392 24.37 13.64 2.82
N SER A 393 23.25 13.90 3.51
CA SER A 393 22.96 13.27 4.81
C SER A 393 22.87 11.74 4.69
N TRP A 394 22.28 11.25 3.61
CA TRP A 394 22.18 9.81 3.32
C TRP A 394 23.57 9.19 3.06
N ARG A 395 24.44 9.86 2.30
CA ARG A 395 25.82 9.39 2.08
C ARG A 395 26.61 9.27 3.38
N GLU A 396 26.46 10.22 4.29
CA GLU A 396 27.08 10.13 5.62
C GLU A 396 26.56 8.92 6.41
N ARG A 397 25.24 8.72 6.42
CA ARG A 397 24.61 7.56 7.08
C ARG A 397 25.11 6.24 6.51
N VAL A 398 25.20 6.12 5.18
CA VAL A 398 25.73 4.93 4.50
C VAL A 398 27.16 4.65 4.96
N ARG A 399 28.04 5.67 4.98
CA ARG A 399 29.45 5.50 5.39
C ARG A 399 29.62 5.10 6.85
N ASN A 400 28.77 5.61 7.74
CA ASN A 400 28.97 5.50 9.18
C ASN A 400 28.19 4.35 9.83
N GLU A 401 27.01 4.01 9.29
CA GLU A 401 26.04 3.15 9.97
C GLU A 401 25.67 1.89 9.17
N LEU A 402 25.72 1.94 7.83
CA LEU A 402 25.26 0.85 6.99
C LEU A 402 26.43 -0.01 6.50
N SER A 403 26.35 -1.31 6.78
CA SER A 403 27.32 -2.29 6.32
C SER A 403 27.01 -2.64 4.87
N VAL A 404 27.39 -1.77 3.94
CA VAL A 404 27.27 -2.08 2.52
C VAL A 404 28.33 -3.13 2.16
N PRO A 405 28.00 -4.21 1.43
CA PRO A 405 29.00 -5.19 1.01
C PRO A 405 30.12 -4.45 0.25
N ALA A 406 31.37 -4.60 0.70
CA ALA A 406 32.49 -4.06 -0.05
C ALA A 406 32.45 -4.67 -1.45
N VAL A 407 32.34 -3.82 -2.48
CA VAL A 407 32.41 -4.24 -3.89
C VAL A 407 33.71 -5.01 -4.05
N GLN A 408 33.63 -6.32 -4.29
CA GLN A 408 34.79 -7.08 -4.72
C GLN A 408 35.05 -6.66 -6.17
N GLU A 409 36.14 -5.89 -6.38
CA GLU A 409 36.66 -5.51 -7.70
C GLU A 409 36.95 -6.72 -8.60
#